data_AF-A0AAU6WTT1-F1
#
_entry.id   AF-A0AAU6WTT1-F1
#
_cell.length_a   1.000
_cell.length_b   1.000
_cell.length_c   1.000
_cell.angle_alpha   90.00
_cell.angle_beta   90.00
_cell.angle_gamma   90.00
#
_symmetry.space_group_name_H-M   'P 1'
#
loop_
_entity.id
_entity.type
_entity.pdbx_description
1 polymer ?
#
loop_
_entity_poly.entity_id
_entity_poly.type
_entity_poly.pdbx_seq_one_letter_code
_entity_poly.pdbx_strand_id
1 'polypeptide(L)'
;MGKTWLGFQGKDVVATIDFGQPTPFSEVYFNTLDNKGSWIHFAKSVHVFVSDNGTDFRMIKEIGKDEILAAKGKIRLQLGNQKAKYLKIKIENAGIIPPGNPGADSQAWLFVDEIGVN
;
A
#
# COMPACT_ATOMS: atom_id res chain seq x y z
N MET A 1 8.90 2.79 -21.53
CA MET A 1 8.04 2.89 -20.33
C MET A 1 8.66 2.02 -19.26
N GLY A 2 9.10 2.55 -18.10
CA GLY A 2 9.65 1.67 -17.04
C GLY A 2 10.70 2.31 -16.13
N LYS A 3 10.31 3.29 -15.30
CA LYS A 3 11.17 3.81 -14.22
C LYS A 3 10.40 4.19 -12.93
N THR A 4 9.24 3.59 -12.65
CA THR A 4 8.34 4.10 -11.58
C THR A 4 7.62 3.01 -10.78
N TRP A 5 8.25 1.84 -10.55
CA TRP A 5 7.66 0.80 -9.71
C TRP A 5 8.74 0.08 -8.92
N LEU A 6 8.44 -0.27 -7.68
CA LEU A 6 9.20 -1.23 -6.87
C LEU A 6 8.37 -2.52 -6.75
N GLY A 7 8.98 -3.65 -7.08
CA GLY A 7 8.34 -4.96 -7.06
C GLY A 7 8.77 -5.80 -5.85
N PHE A 8 7.80 -6.45 -5.20
CA PHE A 8 7.97 -7.24 -4.00
C PHE A 8 7.29 -8.61 -4.17
N GLN A 9 8.08 -9.68 -4.32
CA GLN A 9 7.54 -11.03 -4.52
C GLN A 9 7.19 -11.68 -3.17
N GLY A 10 5.92 -12.04 -2.96
CA GLY A 10 5.46 -12.70 -1.74
C GLY A 10 5.68 -11.92 -0.44
N LYS A 11 5.90 -10.60 -0.55
CA LYS A 11 6.16 -9.71 0.57
C LYS A 11 5.23 -8.51 0.54
N ASP A 12 4.75 -8.14 1.71
CA ASP A 12 4.04 -6.88 1.95
C ASP A 12 5.03 -5.71 1.82
N VAL A 13 4.51 -4.53 1.46
CA VAL A 13 5.25 -3.28 1.59
C VAL A 13 4.90 -2.67 2.94
N VAL A 14 5.89 -2.48 3.80
CA VAL A 14 5.78 -1.73 5.05
C VAL A 14 6.71 -0.53 4.96
N ALA A 15 6.16 0.66 4.80
CA ALA A 15 6.92 1.90 4.72
C ALA A 15 6.57 2.81 5.90
N THR A 16 7.59 3.47 6.46
CA THR A 16 7.41 4.52 7.48
C THR A 16 8.05 5.79 6.96
N ILE A 17 7.26 6.86 6.90
CA ILE A 17 7.69 8.21 6.56
C ILE A 17 7.89 8.96 7.88
N ASP A 18 9.11 9.44 8.12
CA ASP A 18 9.43 10.38 9.21
C ASP A 18 9.38 11.80 8.66
N PHE A 19 8.44 12.61 9.14
CA PHE A 19 8.31 14.01 8.74
C PHE A 19 9.31 14.94 9.45
N GLY A 20 10.11 14.42 10.39
CA GLY A 20 11.06 15.17 11.20
C GLY A 20 10.42 15.97 12.35
N GLN A 21 9.18 16.43 12.18
CA GLN A 21 8.39 17.16 13.18
C GLN A 21 6.89 16.87 13.02
N PRO A 22 6.04 17.17 14.04
CA PRO A 22 4.59 17.03 13.92
C PRO A 22 4.03 17.83 12.75
N THR A 23 3.60 17.13 11.71
CA THR A 23 3.22 17.70 10.42
C THR A 23 1.73 17.41 10.14
N PRO A 24 0.93 18.42 9.74
CA PRO A 24 -0.46 18.19 9.36
C PRO A 24 -0.54 17.53 7.99
N PHE A 25 -1.51 16.62 7.81
CA PHE A 25 -1.84 15.99 6.54
C PHE A 25 -3.28 15.47 6.58
N SER A 26 -3.81 15.11 5.42
CA SER A 26 -5.19 14.69 5.22
C SER A 26 -5.38 13.61 4.17
N GLU A 27 -4.39 13.32 3.34
CA GLU A 27 -4.44 12.31 2.30
C GLU A 27 -3.13 11.49 2.26
N VAL A 28 -3.26 10.19 1.95
CA VAL A 28 -2.15 9.38 1.45
C VAL A 28 -2.55 8.78 0.11
N TYR A 29 -1.62 8.75 -0.85
CA TYR A 29 -1.86 8.23 -2.19
C TYR A 29 -0.67 7.43 -2.71
N PHE A 30 -0.99 6.43 -3.53
CA PHE A 30 -0.04 5.57 -4.24
C PHE A 30 -0.83 4.72 -5.25
N ASN A 31 -0.14 4.03 -6.14
CA ASN A 31 -0.74 3.09 -7.06
C ASN A 31 -0.20 1.68 -6.83
N THR A 32 -1.02 0.69 -7.19
CA THR A 32 -0.65 -0.71 -7.35
C THR A 32 -0.96 -1.16 -8.76
N LEU A 33 -0.22 -2.15 -9.26
CA LEU A 33 -0.36 -2.67 -10.62
C LEU A 33 -1.05 -4.04 -10.61
N ASP A 34 -1.88 -4.32 -11.62
CA ASP A 34 -2.37 -5.66 -11.95
C ASP A 34 -1.90 -6.03 -13.34
N ASN A 35 -1.13 -7.11 -13.43
CA ASN A 35 -0.69 -7.73 -14.66
C ASN A 35 -0.50 -9.23 -14.39
N LYS A 36 -1.61 -9.95 -14.37
CA LYS A 36 -1.67 -11.36 -13.99
C LYS A 36 -0.80 -12.26 -14.86
N GLY A 37 -0.60 -11.92 -16.14
CA GLY A 37 0.31 -12.66 -17.03
C GLY A 37 1.77 -12.64 -16.57
N SER A 38 2.15 -11.64 -15.77
CA SER A 38 3.46 -11.51 -15.11
C SER A 38 3.38 -11.76 -13.61
N TRP A 39 2.29 -12.37 -13.13
CA TRP A 39 2.04 -12.72 -11.72
C TRP A 39 1.98 -11.50 -10.80
N ILE A 40 1.73 -10.32 -11.36
CA ILE A 40 1.56 -9.07 -10.61
C ILE A 40 0.08 -8.93 -10.28
N HIS A 41 -0.24 -8.85 -9.00
CA HIS A 41 -1.59 -8.69 -8.50
C HIS A 41 -1.71 -7.41 -7.68
N PHE A 42 -2.91 -6.82 -7.68
CA PHE A 42 -3.22 -5.77 -6.72
C PHE A 42 -3.01 -6.23 -5.28
N ALA A 43 -2.76 -5.25 -4.40
CA ALA A 43 -2.75 -5.48 -2.96
C ALA A 43 -4.09 -6.02 -2.46
N LYS A 44 -4.08 -6.82 -1.38
CA LYS A 44 -5.31 -7.36 -0.78
C LYS A 44 -5.90 -6.47 0.31
N SER A 45 -5.09 -5.59 0.90
CA SER A 45 -5.50 -4.63 1.91
C SER A 45 -4.44 -3.54 2.04
N VAL A 46 -4.84 -2.40 2.62
CA VAL A 46 -3.95 -1.28 2.93
C VAL A 46 -4.31 -0.75 4.30
N HIS A 47 -3.33 -0.65 5.19
CA HIS A 47 -3.49 -0.08 6.54
C HIS A 47 -2.60 1.15 6.69
N VAL A 48 -3.19 2.25 7.17
CA VAL A 48 -2.48 3.50 7.46
C VAL A 48 -2.44 3.71 8.97
N PHE A 49 -1.27 4.02 9.48
CA PHE A 49 -0.99 4.26 10.87
C PHE A 49 -0.25 5.57 11.07
N VAL A 50 -0.34 6.12 12.26
CA VAL A 50 0.40 7.32 12.66
C VAL A 50 1.04 7.14 14.03
N SER A 51 2.14 7.85 14.25
CA SER A 51 2.86 7.87 15.53
C SER A 51 3.51 9.23 15.77
N ASP A 52 3.64 9.62 17.04
CA ASP A 52 4.41 10.80 17.44
C ASP A 52 5.82 10.46 17.93
N ASN A 53 6.06 9.22 18.35
CA ASN A 53 7.33 8.75 18.91
C ASN A 53 8.09 7.75 18.04
N GLY A 54 7.48 7.26 16.96
CA GLY A 54 8.10 6.33 16.01
C GLY A 54 8.12 4.87 16.49
N THR A 55 7.52 4.55 17.64
CA THR A 55 7.41 3.18 18.18
C THR A 55 5.95 2.76 18.35
N ASP A 56 5.10 3.63 18.88
CA ASP A 56 3.69 3.36 19.14
C ASP A 56 2.85 3.87 17.97
N PHE A 57 2.36 2.95 17.14
CA PHE A 57 1.57 3.27 15.96
C PHE A 57 0.09 2.96 16.18
N ARG A 58 -0.78 3.96 15.98
CA ARG A 58 -2.25 3.78 15.94
C ARG A 58 -2.72 3.69 14.51
N MET A 59 -3.59 2.73 14.20
CA MET A 59 -4.24 2.65 12.89
C MET A 59 -5.29 3.76 12.76
N ILE A 60 -5.36 4.38 11.59
CA ILE A 60 -6.31 5.48 11.30
C ILE A 60 -7.18 5.21 10.07
N LYS A 61 -6.76 4.30 9.20
CA LYS A 61 -7.50 3.92 7.99
C LYS A 61 -7.14 2.50 7.59
N GLU A 62 -8.14 1.77 7.10
CA GLU A 62 -8.01 0.48 6.44
C GLU A 62 -8.91 0.48 5.21
N ILE A 63 -8.42 -0.13 4.13
CA ILE A 63 -9.25 -0.50 2.98
C ILE A 63 -8.95 -1.94 2.54
N GLY A 64 -9.99 -2.61 2.04
CA GLY A 64 -9.89 -4.00 1.60
C GLY A 64 -9.74 -4.18 0.08
N LYS A 65 -9.60 -5.44 -0.33
CA LYS A 65 -9.46 -5.85 -1.74
C LYS A 65 -10.53 -5.27 -2.66
N ASP A 66 -11.79 -5.20 -2.22
CA ASP A 66 -12.90 -4.75 -3.07
C ASP A 66 -12.79 -3.25 -3.39
N GLU A 67 -12.36 -2.44 -2.43
CA GLU A 67 -12.10 -1.00 -2.63
C GLU A 67 -10.90 -0.80 -3.56
N ILE A 68 -9.83 -1.58 -3.38
CA ILE A 68 -8.63 -1.54 -4.23
C ILE A 68 -8.99 -1.90 -5.69
N LEU A 69 -9.82 -2.93 -5.86
CA LEU A 69 -10.31 -3.38 -7.16
C LEU A 69 -11.19 -2.31 -7.82
N ALA A 70 -12.12 -1.72 -7.07
CA ALA A 70 -12.98 -0.63 -7.56
C ALA A 70 -12.16 0.60 -7.99
N ALA A 71 -11.08 0.90 -7.26
CA ALA A 71 -10.14 1.96 -7.57
C ALA A 71 -9.16 1.61 -8.72
N LYS A 72 -9.19 0.38 -9.24
CA LYS A 72 -8.26 -0.13 -10.26
C LYS A 72 -6.79 0.05 -9.85
N GLY A 73 -6.51 -0.17 -8.56
CA GLY A 73 -5.19 0.00 -7.96
C GLY A 73 -4.72 1.44 -7.78
N LYS A 74 -5.51 2.46 -8.16
CA LYS A 74 -5.16 3.88 -7.96
C LYS A 74 -5.69 4.39 -6.63
N ILE A 75 -4.88 4.33 -5.59
CA ILE A 75 -5.31 4.53 -4.21
C ILE A 75 -5.14 6.00 -3.81
N ARG A 76 -6.23 6.61 -3.33
CA ARG A 76 -6.26 7.92 -2.67
C ARG A 76 -7.13 7.81 -1.43
N LEU A 77 -6.49 7.81 -0.26
CA LEU A 77 -7.18 7.65 1.02
C LEU A 77 -7.33 8.99 1.71
N GLN A 78 -8.58 9.42 1.87
CA GLN A 78 -8.91 10.55 2.74
C GLN A 78 -8.83 10.11 4.21
N LEU A 79 -8.03 10.84 4.99
CA LEU A 79 -7.71 10.56 6.39
C LEU A 79 -8.35 11.57 7.36
N GLY A 80 -9.04 12.59 6.84
CA GLY A 80 -9.47 13.75 7.63
C GLY A 80 -8.26 14.54 8.15
N ASN A 81 -8.48 15.50 9.05
CA ASN A 81 -7.38 16.31 9.58
C ASN A 81 -6.53 15.48 10.56
N GLN A 82 -5.32 15.10 10.14
CA GLN A 82 -4.32 14.44 10.97
C GLN A 82 -3.16 15.38 11.26
N LYS A 83 -2.46 15.12 12.37
CA LYS A 83 -1.16 15.72 12.69
C LYS A 83 -0.34 14.67 13.44
N ALA A 84 0.82 14.32 12.90
CA ALA A 84 1.72 13.34 13.50
C ALA A 84 3.16 13.56 13.01
N LYS A 85 4.15 12.96 13.68
CA LYS A 85 5.54 12.97 13.21
C LYS A 85 5.87 11.81 12.25
N TYR A 86 5.19 10.68 12.40
CA TYR A 86 5.39 9.50 11.58
C TYR A 86 4.08 9.04 10.95
N LEU A 87 4.13 8.68 9.67
CA LEU A 87 3.10 7.90 9.00
C LEU A 87 3.67 6.55 8.61
N LYS A 88 2.98 5.47 8.97
CA LYS A 88 3.32 4.12 8.51
C LYS A 88 2.19 3.60 7.64
N ILE A 89 2.55 2.95 6.54
CA ILE A 89 1.61 2.29 5.65
C ILE A 89 2.03 0.85 5.45
N LYS A 90 1.06 -0.06 5.55
CA LYS A 90 1.22 -1.48 5.21
C LYS A 90 0.33 -1.79 4.02
N ILE A 91 0.92 -2.19 2.91
CA ILE A 91 0.24 -2.61 1.68
C ILE A 91 0.46 -4.12 1.57
N GLU A 92 -0.60 -4.91 1.75
CA GLU A 92 -0.45 -6.36 1.85
C GLU A 92 -0.49 -7.04 0.49
N ASN A 93 0.43 -7.98 0.29
CA ASN A 93 0.54 -8.77 -0.93
C ASN A 93 -0.65 -9.74 -1.04
N ALA A 94 -1.08 -10.02 -2.28
CA ALA A 94 -2.15 -10.97 -2.57
C ALA A 94 -1.86 -12.39 -2.05
N GLY A 95 -0.59 -12.74 -1.84
CA GLY A 95 -0.14 -14.02 -1.31
C GLY A 95 0.04 -15.06 -2.42
N ILE A 96 -0.45 -16.27 -2.16
CA ILE A 96 -0.39 -17.37 -3.13
C ILE A 96 -1.44 -17.14 -4.22
N ILE A 97 -1.02 -17.28 -5.48
CA ILE A 97 -1.89 -17.12 -6.63
C ILE A 97 -2.88 -18.30 -6.67
N PRO A 98 -4.20 -18.03 -6.70
CA PRO A 98 -5.20 -19.08 -6.67
C PRO A 98 -5.23 -19.90 -7.97
N PRO A 99 -5.69 -21.16 -7.92
CA PRO A 99 -5.84 -22.01 -9.10
C PRO A 99 -6.61 -21.34 -10.24
N GLY A 100 -6.25 -21.68 -11.48
CA GLY A 100 -6.87 -21.11 -12.68
C GLY A 100 -6.34 -19.74 -13.09
N ASN A 101 -5.35 -19.17 -12.38
CA ASN A 101 -4.65 -17.96 -12.78
C ASN A 101 -3.21 -18.28 -13.25
N PRO A 102 -2.62 -17.46 -14.13
CA PRO A 102 -1.20 -17.61 -14.48
C PRO A 102 -0.33 -17.54 -13.23
N GLY A 103 0.55 -18.52 -13.05
CA GLY A 103 1.40 -18.62 -11.87
C GLY A 103 0.72 -19.23 -10.63
N ALA A 104 -0.39 -19.98 -10.80
CA ALA A 104 -1.04 -20.71 -9.72
C ALA A 104 -0.03 -21.42 -8.80
N ASP A 105 -0.32 -21.41 -7.50
CA ASP A 105 0.50 -21.94 -6.40
C ASP A 105 1.84 -21.21 -6.16
N SER A 106 2.16 -20.17 -6.95
CA SER A 106 3.32 -19.32 -6.74
C SER A 106 2.98 -18.07 -5.91
N GLN A 107 4.00 -17.42 -5.35
CA GLN A 107 3.87 -16.13 -4.68
C GLN A 107 3.63 -15.01 -5.69
N ALA A 108 2.60 -14.20 -5.47
CA ALA A 108 2.30 -13.03 -6.28
C ALA A 108 3.35 -11.92 -6.11
N TRP A 109 3.59 -11.18 -7.18
CA TRP A 109 4.30 -9.91 -7.13
C TRP A 109 3.34 -8.80 -6.71
N LEU A 110 3.77 -7.98 -5.76
CA LEU A 110 3.15 -6.70 -5.43
C LEU A 110 4.03 -5.58 -6.01
N PHE A 111 3.45 -4.73 -6.84
CA PHE A 111 4.13 -3.57 -7.40
C PHE A 111 3.48 -2.31 -6.83
N VAL A 112 4.32 -1.42 -6.27
CA VAL A 112 3.92 -0.11 -5.72
C VAL A 112 4.82 0.96 -6.34
N ASP A 113 4.24 2.10 -6.69
CA ASP A 113 4.99 3.27 -7.15
C ASP A 113 5.31 4.23 -5.98
N GLU A 114 5.19 5.53 -6.18
CA GLU A 114 5.45 6.55 -5.16
C GLU A 114 4.33 6.57 -4.10
N ILE A 115 4.73 6.61 -2.83
CA ILE A 115 3.83 6.87 -1.71
C ILE A 115 3.95 8.35 -1.35
N GLY A 116 2.88 9.10 -1.59
CA GLY A 116 2.79 10.52 -1.27
C GLY A 116 1.80 10.81 -0.14
N VAL A 117 2.03 11.91 0.56
CA VAL A 117 1.20 12.39 1.68
C VAL A 117 0.95 13.88 1.49
N ASN A 118 -0.31 14.31 1.60
CA ASN A 118 -0.75 15.71 1.50
C ASN A 118 -1.57 16.11 2.72
#